data_AF-A0AB34FA59-F1
#
_entry.id   AF-A0AB34FA59-F1
#
_cell.length_a   1.000
_cell.length_b   1.000
_cell.length_c   1.000
_cell.angle_alpha   90.00
_cell.angle_beta   90.00
_cell.angle_gamma   90.00
#
_symmetry.space_group_name_H-M   'P 1'
#
loop_
_entity.id
_entity.type
_entity.pdbx_description
1 polymer ?
#
loop_
_entity_poly.entity_id
_entity_poly.type
_entity_poly.pdbx_seq_one_letter_code
_entity_poly.pdbx_strand_id
1 'polypeptide(L)'
;MSMTYSQLKEAHITEYSVLYSRVDLTFGSVASTSLYVDRRLEDLRTGTDDADLFTLFFQYGRYLLLASSRPGTLPVNLQGIWNDDLDPIWLCQYVINLNVQMCYWPSELCNLGECHTALFDFIARLQG
;
A
#
# COMPACT_ATOMS: atom_id res chain seq x y z
N MET A 1 19.13 -8.56 -23.89
CA MET A 1 19.00 -7.23 -24.52
C MET A 1 18.73 -6.20 -23.44
N SER A 2 19.36 -5.03 -23.51
CA SER A 2 19.09 -3.93 -22.58
C SER A 2 17.81 -3.19 -23.03
N MET A 3 16.91 -2.90 -22.08
CA MET A 3 15.72 -2.08 -22.31
C MET A 3 16.06 -0.60 -22.10
N THR A 4 15.42 0.28 -22.86
CA THR A 4 15.47 1.73 -22.64
C THR A 4 14.64 2.13 -21.42
N TYR A 5 14.90 3.32 -20.86
CA TYR A 5 14.08 3.88 -19.78
C TYR A 5 12.59 3.92 -20.12
N SER A 6 12.24 4.37 -21.32
CA SER A 6 10.84 4.46 -21.76
C SER A 6 10.17 3.09 -21.77
N GLN A 7 10.86 2.05 -22.25
CA GLN A 7 10.35 0.68 -22.24
C GLN A 7 10.19 0.12 -20.82
N LEU A 8 11.13 0.41 -19.92
CA LEU A 8 11.04 -0.01 -18.51
C LEU A 8 9.88 0.69 -17.79
N LYS A 9 9.70 2.00 -18.02
CA LYS A 9 8.59 2.78 -17.45
C LYS A 9 7.24 2.28 -17.95
N GLU A 10 7.11 2.04 -19.25
CA GLU A 10 5.88 1.52 -19.85
C GLU A 10 5.55 0.13 -19.27
N ALA A 11 6.54 -0.78 -19.25
CA ALA A 11 6.36 -2.10 -18.65
C ALA A 11 5.91 -2.03 -17.18
N HIS A 12 6.53 -1.14 -16.38
CA HIS A 12 6.14 -0.91 -14.99
C HIS A 12 4.68 -0.41 -14.87
N ILE A 13 4.31 0.62 -15.63
CA ILE A 13 2.94 1.18 -15.57
C ILE A 13 1.92 0.15 -16.00
N THR A 14 2.17 -0.57 -17.10
CA THR A 14 1.28 -1.62 -17.60
C THR A 14 1.08 -2.69 -16.53
N GLU A 15 2.16 -3.22 -15.94
CA GLU A 15 2.06 -4.25 -14.90
C GLU A 15 1.33 -3.72 -13.65
N TYR A 16 1.76 -2.58 -13.12
CA TYR A 16 1.19 -1.99 -11.90
C TYR A 16 -0.30 -1.68 -12.04
N SER A 17 -0.70 -1.12 -13.19
CA SER A 17 -2.07 -0.69 -13.45
C SER A 17 -3.08 -1.85 -13.42
N VAL A 18 -2.69 -3.06 -13.85
CA VAL A 18 -3.57 -4.25 -13.88
C VAL A 18 -4.18 -4.57 -12.52
N LEU A 19 -3.44 -4.33 -11.43
CA LEU A 19 -3.91 -4.55 -10.07
C LEU A 19 -4.49 -3.27 -9.47
N TYR A 20 -3.80 -2.15 -9.63
CA TYR A 20 -4.20 -0.91 -8.99
C TYR A 20 -5.56 -0.39 -9.49
N SER A 21 -5.83 -0.47 -10.79
CA SER A 21 -7.06 0.06 -11.40
C SER A 21 -8.29 -0.82 -11.20
N ARG A 22 -8.20 -1.96 -10.51
CA ARG A 22 -9.35 -2.87 -10.28
C ARG A 22 -10.43 -2.29 -9.38
N VAL A 23 -10.11 -1.28 -8.58
CA VAL A 23 -11.08 -0.59 -7.74
C VAL A 23 -10.98 0.90 -7.99
N ASP A 24 -12.09 1.44 -8.45
CA ASP A 24 -12.36 2.86 -8.54
C ASP A 24 -13.38 3.20 -7.44
N LEU A 25 -12.99 4.11 -6.55
CA LEU A 25 -13.79 4.54 -5.41
C LEU A 25 -13.64 6.04 -5.28
N THR A 26 -14.76 6.73 -5.08
CA THR A 26 -14.78 8.15 -4.74
C THR A 26 -15.84 8.39 -3.67
N PHE A 27 -15.44 9.06 -2.59
CA PHE A 27 -16.36 9.47 -1.53
C PHE A 27 -16.96 10.87 -1.77
N GLY A 28 -16.46 11.60 -2.78
CA GLY A 28 -16.87 12.95 -3.10
C GLY A 28 -15.74 13.76 -3.73
N SER A 29 -16.02 15.02 -4.05
CA SER A 29 -15.05 15.93 -4.64
C SER A 29 -14.21 16.68 -3.60
N VAL A 30 -13.08 17.20 -4.04
CA VAL A 30 -12.18 18.06 -3.27
C VAL A 30 -12.79 19.46 -3.11
N ALA A 31 -12.67 20.09 -1.94
CA ALA A 31 -13.01 21.50 -1.73
C ALA A 31 -12.02 22.47 -2.44
N SER A 32 -10.73 22.13 -2.47
CA SER A 32 -9.69 22.77 -3.29
C SER A 32 -8.55 21.81 -3.72
N THR A 33 -8.40 21.54 -5.02
CA THR A 33 -7.34 20.65 -5.57
C THR A 33 -5.95 21.28 -5.63
N SER A 34 -5.80 22.54 -5.21
CA SER A 34 -4.54 23.30 -5.31
C SER A 34 -3.65 23.18 -4.08
N LEU A 35 -4.15 22.62 -2.98
CA LEU A 35 -3.40 22.45 -1.73
C LEU A 35 -2.65 21.11 -1.70
N TYR A 36 -1.45 21.15 -1.12
CA TYR A 36 -0.68 19.95 -0.80
C TYR A 36 -1.37 19.12 0.30
N VAL A 37 -1.10 17.81 0.34
CA VAL A 37 -1.76 16.86 1.24
C VAL A 37 -1.54 17.20 2.73
N ASP A 38 -0.37 17.72 3.09
CA ASP A 38 -0.05 18.17 4.44
C ASP A 38 -0.98 19.31 4.91
N ARG A 39 -1.28 20.27 4.02
CA ARG A 39 -2.23 21.36 4.28
C ARG A 39 -3.66 20.85 4.35
N ARG A 40 -4.06 19.97 3.43
CA ARG A 40 -5.40 19.33 3.45
C ARG A 40 -5.65 18.57 4.76
N LEU A 41 -4.63 17.90 5.31
CA LEU A 41 -4.71 17.23 6.60
C LEU A 41 -4.88 18.19 7.77
N GLU A 42 -4.21 19.35 7.74
CA GLU A 42 -4.38 20.38 8.77
C GLU A 42 -5.77 21.03 8.71
N ASP A 43 -6.27 21.32 7.50
CA ASP A 43 -7.61 21.85 7.29
C ASP A 43 -8.68 20.83 7.77
N LEU A 44 -8.48 19.54 7.50
CA LEU A 44 -9.36 18.46 8.01
C LEU A 44 -9.38 18.43 9.54
N ARG A 45 -8.23 18.60 10.21
CA ARG A 45 -8.14 18.64 11.68
C ARG A 45 -8.87 19.83 12.30
N THR A 46 -8.96 20.94 11.55
CA THR A 46 -9.65 22.16 11.99
C THR A 46 -11.14 22.17 11.61
N GLY A 47 -11.64 21.08 10.99
CA GLY A 47 -13.06 20.86 10.72
C GLY A 47 -13.49 21.13 9.29
N THR A 48 -12.56 21.28 8.35
CA THR A 48 -12.87 21.39 6.92
C THR A 48 -13.18 20.01 6.34
N ASP A 49 -14.33 19.86 5.68
CA ASP A 49 -14.68 18.61 5.00
C ASP A 49 -13.85 18.41 3.73
N ASP A 50 -13.23 17.22 3.61
CA ASP A 50 -12.47 16.81 2.43
C ASP A 50 -12.70 15.31 2.11
N ALA A 51 -13.79 15.03 1.40
CA ALA A 51 -14.19 13.66 1.04
C ALA A 51 -13.16 12.96 0.14
N ASP A 52 -12.46 13.72 -0.70
CA ASP A 52 -11.42 13.17 -1.57
C ASP A 52 -10.17 12.76 -0.79
N LEU A 53 -9.85 13.42 0.34
CA LEU A 53 -8.71 13.00 1.16
C LEU A 53 -8.91 11.59 1.75
N PHE A 54 -10.15 11.21 2.07
CA PHE A 54 -10.49 9.83 2.46
C PHE A 54 -10.38 8.86 1.28
N THR A 55 -10.74 9.31 0.07
CA THR A 55 -10.55 8.54 -1.17
C THR A 55 -9.05 8.27 -1.41
N LEU A 56 -8.24 9.30 -1.30
CA LEU A 56 -6.78 9.21 -1.40
C LEU A 56 -6.21 8.28 -0.34
N PHE A 57 -6.66 8.37 0.92
CA PHE A 57 -6.20 7.52 2.00
C PHE A 57 -6.53 6.04 1.76
N PHE A 58 -7.74 5.74 1.29
CA PHE A 58 -8.13 4.38 0.89
C PHE A 58 -7.22 3.84 -0.23
N GLN A 59 -7.04 4.63 -1.29
CA GLN A 59 -6.18 4.24 -2.43
C GLN A 59 -4.70 4.15 -2.05
N TYR A 60 -4.25 4.91 -1.05
CA TYR A 60 -2.90 4.84 -0.52
C TYR A 60 -2.64 3.54 0.24
N GLY A 61 -3.62 3.03 1.01
CA GLY A 61 -3.53 1.71 1.63
C GLY A 61 -3.34 0.58 0.61
N ARG A 62 -4.12 0.62 -0.49
CA ARG A 62 -3.94 -0.29 -1.63
C ARG A 62 -2.56 -0.15 -2.29
N TYR A 63 -2.12 1.09 -2.52
CA TYR A 63 -0.79 1.39 -3.06
C TYR A 63 0.32 0.77 -2.20
N LEU A 64 0.27 0.97 -0.88
CA LEU A 64 1.29 0.48 0.05
C LEU A 64 1.35 -1.04 0.08
N LEU A 65 0.20 -1.72 0.16
CA LEU A 65 0.17 -3.19 0.13
C LEU A 65 0.76 -3.70 -1.20
N LEU A 66 0.32 -3.14 -2.32
CA LEU A 66 0.80 -3.53 -3.65
C LEU A 66 2.31 -3.27 -3.84
N ALA A 67 2.84 -2.18 -3.27
CA ALA A 67 4.25 -1.84 -3.36
C ALA A 67 5.15 -2.67 -2.41
N SER A 68 4.60 -3.20 -1.31
CA SER A 68 5.38 -3.89 -0.27
C SER A 68 5.17 -5.41 -0.23
N SER A 69 4.15 -5.93 -0.91
CA SER A 69 3.84 -7.37 -0.91
C SER A 69 3.43 -7.85 -2.29
N ARG A 70 4.37 -8.47 -3.00
CA ARG A 70 4.15 -9.05 -4.33
C ARG A 70 4.41 -10.56 -4.27
N PRO A 71 3.83 -11.35 -5.18
CA PRO A 71 4.17 -12.77 -5.28
C PRO A 71 5.69 -12.98 -5.34
N GLY A 72 6.21 -13.89 -4.51
CA GLY A 72 7.64 -14.19 -4.42
C GLY A 72 8.47 -13.26 -3.51
N THR A 73 7.89 -12.21 -2.93
CA THR A 73 8.56 -11.37 -1.91
C THR A 73 8.34 -11.93 -0.50
N LEU A 74 8.99 -11.32 0.49
CA LEU A 74 8.58 -11.47 1.89
C LEU A 74 7.28 -10.68 2.15
N PRO A 75 6.50 -11.04 3.18
CA PRO A 75 5.30 -10.30 3.55
C PRO A 75 5.64 -8.92 4.14
N VAL A 76 4.63 -8.04 4.17
CA VAL A 76 4.68 -6.74 4.86
C VAL A 76 5.05 -6.93 6.35
N ASN A 77 6.07 -6.21 6.82
CA ASN A 77 6.41 -6.11 8.24
C ASN A 77 5.78 -4.84 8.87
N LEU A 78 6.17 -4.46 10.10
CA LEU A 78 5.61 -3.28 10.78
C LEU A 78 5.70 -1.95 10.01
N GLN A 79 6.69 -1.79 9.12
CA GLN A 79 6.86 -0.61 8.28
C GLN A 79 6.83 -0.95 6.78
N GLY A 80 6.27 -2.12 6.44
CA GLY A 80 6.30 -2.68 5.09
C GLY A 80 7.69 -3.01 4.59
N ILE A 81 8.26 -2.14 3.75
CA ILE A 81 9.63 -2.26 3.23
C ILE A 81 10.44 -0.97 3.42
N TRP A 82 9.89 0.01 4.14
CA TRP A 82 10.45 1.35 4.29
C TRP A 82 10.94 1.55 5.73
N ASN A 83 12.25 1.51 5.92
CA ASN A 83 12.88 1.75 7.21
C ASN A 83 14.33 2.21 6.98
N ASP A 84 14.72 3.32 7.60
CA ASP A 84 16.06 3.91 7.51
C ASP A 84 16.88 3.76 8.82
N ASP A 85 16.26 3.24 9.88
CA ASP A 85 16.90 3.03 11.18
C ASP A 85 17.55 1.65 11.30
N LEU A 86 18.70 1.56 11.96
CA LEU A 86 19.36 0.31 12.31
C LEU A 86 18.74 -0.35 13.55
N ASP A 87 18.12 0.43 14.44
CA ASP A 87 17.42 -0.05 15.64
C ASP A 87 15.97 0.46 15.68
N PRO A 88 15.13 0.04 14.71
CA PRO A 88 13.78 0.58 14.60
C PRO A 88 12.87 0.14 15.74
N ILE A 89 11.81 0.94 15.98
CA ILE A 89 10.78 0.63 16.96
C ILE A 89 10.23 -0.79 16.71
N TRP A 90 10.27 -1.62 17.76
CA TRP A 90 9.90 -3.04 17.71
C TRP A 90 10.61 -3.85 16.62
N LEU A 91 11.85 -3.47 16.28
CA LEU A 91 12.72 -4.12 15.31
C LEU A 91 12.13 -4.21 13.89
N CYS A 92 11.09 -3.41 13.58
CA CYS A 92 10.38 -3.51 12.30
C CYS A 92 9.93 -4.96 11.99
N GLN A 93 9.65 -5.76 13.03
CA GLN A 93 9.49 -7.21 12.90
C GLN A 93 8.08 -7.63 12.47
N TYR A 94 7.88 -8.93 12.30
CA TYR A 94 6.54 -9.52 12.10
C TYR A 94 5.84 -9.70 13.46
N VAL A 95 5.01 -8.72 13.84
CA VAL A 95 4.18 -8.83 15.06
C VAL A 95 2.87 -9.56 14.73
N ILE A 96 2.78 -10.82 15.15
CA ILE A 96 1.74 -11.78 14.73
C ILE A 96 0.53 -11.89 15.67
N ASN A 97 0.40 -11.02 16.66
CA ASN A 97 -0.79 -10.98 17.52
C ASN A 97 -1.85 -9.97 17.03
N LEU A 98 -1.54 -9.13 16.03
CA LEU A 98 -2.48 -8.24 15.34
C LEU A 98 -1.89 -7.61 14.08
N ASN A 99 -0.68 -7.04 14.15
CA ASN A 99 -0.16 -6.12 13.14
C ASN A 99 -0.05 -6.74 11.75
N VAL A 100 0.56 -7.93 11.65
CA VAL A 100 0.67 -8.61 10.36
C VAL A 100 -0.72 -8.88 9.79
N GLN A 101 -1.67 -9.34 10.59
CA GLN A 101 -3.04 -9.58 10.12
C GLN A 101 -3.70 -8.31 9.61
N MET A 102 -3.54 -7.19 10.32
CA MET A 102 -4.06 -5.88 9.90
C MET A 102 -3.54 -5.43 8.54
N CYS A 103 -2.23 -5.63 8.28
CA CYS A 103 -1.63 -5.29 6.99
C CYS A 103 -2.29 -6.04 5.83
N TYR A 104 -2.84 -7.23 6.07
CA TYR A 104 -3.48 -8.07 5.05
C TYR A 104 -5.01 -8.05 5.05
N TRP A 105 -5.68 -7.37 5.99
CA TRP A 105 -7.13 -7.16 5.91
C TRP A 105 -7.63 -6.61 4.56
N PRO A 106 -6.93 -5.68 3.89
CA PRO A 106 -7.39 -5.18 2.60
C PRO A 106 -7.06 -6.10 1.42
N SER A 107 -6.26 -7.16 1.55
CA SER A 107 -5.78 -7.94 0.39
C SER A 107 -6.94 -8.48 -0.45
N GLU A 108 -7.88 -9.21 0.16
CA GLU A 108 -9.01 -9.81 -0.56
C GLU A 108 -10.11 -8.78 -0.84
N LEU A 109 -10.52 -8.03 0.20
CA LEU A 109 -11.64 -7.09 0.12
C LEU A 109 -11.37 -5.94 -0.85
N CYS A 110 -10.11 -5.54 -1.00
CA CYS A 110 -9.69 -4.52 -1.95
C CYS A 110 -9.10 -5.15 -3.23
N ASN A 111 -9.45 -6.38 -3.59
CA ASN A 111 -9.13 -6.94 -4.92
C ASN A 111 -7.61 -6.94 -5.25
N LEU A 112 -6.79 -7.27 -4.25
CA LEU A 112 -5.34 -7.44 -4.29
C LEU A 112 -4.94 -8.82 -3.71
N GLY A 113 -5.73 -9.86 -3.98
CA GLY A 113 -5.51 -11.20 -3.42
C GLY A 113 -4.12 -11.77 -3.77
N GLU A 114 -3.55 -11.38 -4.91
CA GLU A 114 -2.19 -11.74 -5.30
C GLU A 114 -1.12 -11.25 -4.30
N CYS A 115 -1.35 -10.14 -3.60
CA CYS A 115 -0.46 -9.66 -2.56
C CYS A 115 -0.46 -10.59 -1.33
N HIS A 116 -1.55 -11.30 -1.08
CA HIS A 116 -1.69 -12.17 0.09
C HIS A 116 -0.78 -13.40 0.02
N THR A 117 -0.37 -13.82 -1.19
CA THR A 117 0.44 -15.03 -1.37
C THR A 117 1.80 -14.94 -0.68
N ALA A 118 2.39 -13.74 -0.58
CA ALA A 118 3.65 -13.54 0.13
C ALA A 118 3.54 -13.94 1.62
N LEU A 119 2.40 -13.70 2.26
CA LEU A 119 2.15 -14.15 3.63
C LEU A 119 1.93 -15.66 3.70
N PHE A 120 1.17 -16.24 2.77
CA PHE A 120 0.94 -17.69 2.76
C PHE A 120 2.23 -18.48 2.54
N ASP A 121 3.06 -18.04 1.60
CA ASP A 121 4.38 -18.64 1.35
C ASP A 121 5.27 -18.53 2.59
N PHE A 122 5.21 -17.41 3.30
CA PHE A 122 5.95 -17.22 4.56
C PHE A 122 5.45 -18.15 5.66
N ILE A 123 4.13 -18.28 5.85
CA ILE A 123 3.53 -19.20 6.81
C ILE A 123 3.92 -20.66 6.49
N ALA A 124 3.87 -21.06 5.22
CA ALA A 124 4.25 -22.40 4.81
C ALA A 124 5.72 -22.71 5.15
N ARG A 125 6.64 -21.74 4.96
CA ARG A 125 8.06 -21.90 5.34
C ARG A 125 8.29 -22.06 6.84
N LEU A 126 7.37 -21.56 7.68
CA LEU A 126 7.46 -21.72 9.13
C LEU A 126 6.96 -23.10 9.60
N GLN A 127 6.29 -23.86 8.73
CA GLN A 127 5.66 -25.14 9.10
C GLN A 127 6.55 -26.37 8.85
N GLY A 128 7.71 -26.21 8.19
CA GLY A 128 8.66 -27.29 7.90
C GLY A 128 8.47 -27.91 6.54
#